data_AF-A0A9P6NDH0-F1
#
_entry.id   AF-A0A9P6NDH0-F1
#
_cell.length_a   1.000
_cell.length_b   1.000
_cell.length_c   1.000
_cell.angle_alpha   90.00
_cell.angle_beta   90.00
_cell.angle_gamma   90.00
#
_symmetry.space_group_name_H-M   'P 1'
#
loop_
_entity.id
_entity.type
_entity.pdbx_description
1 polymer ?
#
loop_
_entity_poly.entity_id
_entity_poly.type
_entity_poly.pdbx_seq_one_letter_code
_entity_poly.pdbx_strand_id
1 'polypeptide(L)'
;MSTTITNYLSKHSLYSFIDPLVTLKEPTDPEELKSHIANKLKTSGIIIQHLDNNNKILFATDEHFSNPRILWKSICFKYASKEECNQAAVFLTFLQIPFSNLSDYVNETHSSLSKMSSMGCDMNEKYLAEIIVSKLPDSMNTTMQILHEKQPLTIATVLENLDTHVSDQTMKKKIGDAIALSMKSASTSVVYCKDGKHNKLTRHSRAKFMDATYSSDESLLDSACSLHMTSRRDYFSSYEPYDSLVEIADGTKIKVIGQGEVIGQSQDSVISF
;
A
#
# COMPACT_ATOMS: atom_id res chain seq x y z
N MET A 1 -1.06 9.23 -21.66
CA MET A 1 0.22 9.50 -20.96
C MET A 1 0.49 11.00 -20.99
N SER A 2 0.35 11.70 -19.87
CA SER A 2 0.71 13.11 -19.77
C SER A 2 2.24 13.23 -19.85
N THR A 3 2.77 13.78 -20.94
CA THR A 3 4.21 14.03 -21.07
C THR A 3 4.51 15.32 -20.32
N THR A 4 5.38 15.28 -19.31
CA THR A 4 5.79 16.49 -18.59
C THR A 4 6.44 17.50 -19.55
N ILE A 5 6.27 18.80 -19.30
CA ILE A 5 6.84 19.88 -20.16
C ILE A 5 8.34 19.68 -20.37
N THR A 6 9.07 19.26 -19.33
CA THR A 6 10.50 18.96 -19.40
C THR A 6 10.81 17.85 -20.40
N ASN A 7 10.04 16.76 -20.41
CA ASN A 7 10.19 15.68 -21.38
C ASN A 7 9.91 16.14 -22.81
N TYR A 8 8.94 17.04 -23.01
CA TYR A 8 8.66 17.63 -24.31
C TYR A 8 9.84 18.50 -24.79
N LEU A 9 10.33 19.40 -23.94
CA LEU A 9 11.46 20.27 -24.28
C LEU A 9 12.73 19.45 -24.59
N SER A 10 12.99 18.37 -23.86
CA SER A 10 14.12 17.48 -24.14
C SER A 10 14.01 16.80 -25.50
N LYS A 11 12.83 16.31 -25.88
CA LYS A 11 12.59 15.69 -27.20
C LYS A 11 12.81 16.66 -28.37
N HIS A 12 12.65 17.96 -28.12
CA HIS A 12 12.80 19.00 -29.14
C HIS A 12 14.12 19.77 -29.05
N SER A 13 15.09 19.30 -28.26
CA SER A 13 16.39 19.96 -28.05
C SER A 13 16.28 21.39 -27.50
N LEU A 14 15.23 21.67 -26.73
CA LEU A 14 14.96 22.98 -26.12
C LEU A 14 15.24 23.02 -24.62
N TYR A 15 15.51 21.88 -23.98
CA TYR A 15 15.68 21.78 -22.53
C TYR A 15 16.83 22.66 -21.98
N SER A 16 17.91 22.83 -22.74
CA SER A 16 19.06 23.66 -22.37
C SER A 16 18.70 25.13 -22.10
N PHE A 17 17.60 25.63 -22.68
CA PHE A 17 17.12 27.00 -22.47
C PHE A 17 16.50 27.21 -21.08
N ILE A 18 16.11 26.15 -20.37
CA ILE A 18 15.58 26.21 -19.00
C ILE A 18 16.48 25.59 -17.94
N ASP A 19 17.45 24.75 -18.33
CA ASP A 19 18.32 24.03 -17.41
C ASP A 19 19.28 24.96 -16.65
N PRO A 20 19.14 25.14 -15.32
CA PRO A 20 19.97 26.05 -14.53
C PRO A 20 21.47 25.74 -14.61
N LEU A 21 21.86 24.50 -14.91
CA LEU A 21 23.26 24.06 -14.97
C LEU A 21 23.94 24.37 -16.32
N VAL A 22 23.14 24.62 -17.37
CA VAL A 22 23.67 24.93 -18.70
C VAL A 22 23.84 26.44 -18.85
N THR A 23 25.06 26.89 -19.16
CA THR A 23 25.33 28.26 -19.60
C THR A 23 25.30 28.31 -21.12
N LEU A 24 24.24 28.87 -21.69
CA LEU A 24 24.14 29.10 -23.13
C LEU A 24 24.89 30.37 -23.50
N LYS A 25 25.91 30.27 -24.36
CA LYS A 25 26.54 31.42 -24.98
C LYS A 25 25.74 31.84 -26.20
N GLU A 26 25.58 33.16 -26.38
CA GLU A 26 24.94 33.68 -27.59
C GLU A 26 25.87 33.47 -28.79
N PRO A 27 25.36 32.87 -29.90
CA PRO A 27 26.17 32.69 -31.10
C PRO A 27 26.59 34.03 -31.70
N THR A 28 27.80 34.07 -32.26
CA THR A 28 28.32 35.25 -32.98
C THR A 28 27.94 35.24 -34.46
N ASP A 29 27.68 34.06 -35.02
CA ASP A 29 27.19 33.92 -36.39
C ASP A 29 25.72 34.42 -36.49
N PRO A 30 25.36 35.26 -37.49
CA PRO A 30 24.01 35.81 -37.61
C PRO A 30 22.89 34.78 -37.83
N GLU A 31 23.13 33.70 -38.58
CA GLU A 31 22.11 32.67 -38.83
C GLU A 31 21.92 31.78 -37.59
N GLU A 32 23.01 31.44 -36.91
CA GLU A 32 22.95 30.73 -35.63
C GLU A 32 22.27 31.59 -34.55
N LEU A 33 22.55 32.90 -34.50
CA LEU A 33 21.91 33.83 -33.57
C LEU A 33 20.41 33.92 -33.80
N LYS A 34 19.98 34.00 -35.06
CA LYS A 34 18.55 33.98 -35.43
C LYS A 34 17.86 32.69 -34.99
N SER A 35 18.49 31.54 -35.23
CA SER A 35 18.00 30.23 -34.76
C SER A 35 17.94 30.15 -33.23
N HIS A 36 18.95 30.68 -32.54
CA HIS A 36 19.01 30.75 -31.08
C HIS A 36 17.86 31.58 -30.49
N ILE A 37 17.62 32.77 -31.03
CA ILE A 37 16.50 33.64 -30.62
C ILE A 37 15.17 32.93 -30.88
N ALA A 38 14.98 32.34 -32.06
CA ALA A 38 13.76 31.60 -32.39
C ALA A 38 13.50 30.45 -31.40
N ASN A 39 14.54 29.71 -31.01
CA ASN A 39 14.42 28.63 -30.03
C ASN A 39 14.14 29.14 -28.61
N LYS A 40 14.68 30.28 -28.19
CA LYS A 40 14.31 30.94 -26.91
C LYS A 40 12.82 31.26 -26.88
N LEU A 41 12.32 31.97 -27.90
CA LEU A 41 10.91 32.37 -27.98
C LEU A 41 9.99 31.15 -28.07
N LYS A 42 10.36 30.13 -28.85
CA LYS A 42 9.63 28.86 -28.94
C LYS A 42 9.53 28.17 -27.59
N THR A 43 10.63 28.14 -26.82
CA THR A 43 10.66 27.55 -25.47
C THR A 43 9.69 28.27 -24.54
N SER A 44 9.74 29.61 -24.49
CA SER A 44 8.82 30.41 -23.67
C SER A 44 7.35 30.20 -24.08
N GLY A 45 7.08 30.18 -25.39
CA GLY A 45 5.74 29.94 -25.92
C GLY A 45 5.17 28.58 -25.51
N ILE A 46 5.99 27.52 -25.57
CA ILE A 46 5.59 26.18 -25.11
C ILE A 46 5.28 26.18 -23.62
N ILE A 47 6.09 26.84 -22.79
CA ILE A 47 5.85 26.92 -21.34
C ILE A 47 4.53 27.63 -21.07
N ILE A 48 4.31 28.81 -21.68
CA ILE A 48 3.11 29.62 -21.49
C ILE A 48 1.85 28.90 -21.98
N GLN A 49 1.92 28.14 -23.08
CA GLN A 49 0.74 27.41 -23.58
C GLN A 49 0.21 26.38 -22.57
N HIS A 50 1.10 25.83 -21.73
CA HIS A 50 0.75 24.83 -20.72
C HIS A 50 0.28 25.44 -19.40
N LEU A 51 0.33 26.76 -19.25
CA LEU A 51 -0.25 27.46 -18.11
C LEU A 51 -1.77 27.61 -18.29
N ASP A 52 -2.52 27.62 -17.18
CA ASP A 52 -3.91 28.07 -17.20
C ASP A 52 -4.01 29.60 -17.40
N ASN A 53 -5.21 30.10 -17.66
CA ASN A 53 -5.42 31.52 -17.95
C ASN A 53 -5.01 32.44 -16.79
N ASN A 54 -5.17 32.02 -15.53
CA ASN A 54 -4.79 32.83 -14.37
C ASN A 54 -3.27 32.98 -14.30
N ASN A 55 -2.55 31.89 -14.55
CA ASN A 55 -1.10 31.86 -14.50
C ASN A 55 -0.49 32.53 -15.74
N LYS A 56 -1.15 32.49 -16.91
CA LYS A 56 -0.73 33.29 -18.06
C LYS A 56 -0.71 34.78 -17.75
N ILE A 57 -1.71 35.31 -17.03
CA ILE A 57 -1.74 36.73 -16.64
C ILE A 57 -0.54 37.09 -15.76
N LEU A 58 -0.13 36.19 -14.87
CA LEU A 58 1.00 36.42 -13.96
C LEU A 58 2.36 36.31 -14.63
N PHE A 59 2.52 35.41 -15.61
CA PHE A 59 3.83 35.05 -16.15
C PHE A 59 4.09 35.48 -17.61
N ALA A 60 3.07 35.75 -18.42
CA ALA A 60 3.24 36.10 -19.84
C ALA A 60 3.62 37.59 -20.04
N THR A 61 4.72 38.02 -19.43
CA THR A 61 5.32 39.35 -19.64
C THR A 61 6.35 39.30 -20.78
N ASP A 62 6.65 40.45 -21.40
CA ASP A 62 7.62 40.54 -22.50
C ASP A 62 9.04 40.07 -22.08
N GLU A 63 9.41 40.33 -20.83
CA GLU A 63 10.67 39.86 -20.23
C GLU A 63 10.72 38.34 -20.14
N HIS A 64 9.65 37.72 -19.64
CA HIS A 64 9.55 36.27 -19.52
C HIS A 64 9.45 35.58 -20.89
N PHE A 65 8.80 36.21 -21.86
CA PHE A 65 8.74 35.68 -23.22
C PHE A 65 10.12 35.66 -23.87
N SER A 66 10.93 36.70 -23.64
CA SER A 66 12.29 36.84 -24.16
C SER A 66 13.32 35.98 -23.41
N ASN A 67 13.00 35.52 -22.20
CA ASN A 67 13.90 34.74 -21.36
C ASN A 67 13.21 33.51 -20.73
N PRO A 68 13.21 32.35 -21.43
CA PRO A 68 12.56 31.12 -20.94
C PRO A 68 13.14 30.62 -19.61
N ARG A 69 14.41 30.94 -19.30
CA ARG A 69 15.05 30.57 -18.04
C ARG A 69 14.49 31.35 -16.87
N ILE A 70 14.33 32.67 -17.02
CA ILE A 70 13.72 33.51 -15.99
C ILE A 70 12.27 33.07 -15.80
N LEU A 71 11.50 32.89 -16.88
CA LEU A 71 10.14 32.39 -16.83
C LEU A 71 10.04 31.06 -16.07
N TRP A 72 10.84 30.05 -16.46
CA TRP A 72 10.86 28.75 -15.80
C TRP A 72 11.23 28.86 -14.32
N LYS A 73 12.25 29.67 -14.00
CA LYS A 73 12.65 29.93 -12.62
C LYS A 73 11.54 30.61 -11.82
N SER A 74 10.81 31.57 -12.38
CA SER A 74 9.70 32.25 -11.72
C SER A 74 8.53 31.31 -11.46
N ILE A 75 8.22 30.40 -12.40
CA ILE A 75 7.21 29.35 -12.21
C ILE A 75 7.65 28.38 -11.12
N CYS A 76 8.86 27.84 -11.21
CA CYS A 76 9.41 26.96 -10.19
C CYS A 76 9.47 27.67 -8.84
N PHE A 77 9.83 28.95 -8.79
CA PHE A 77 9.79 29.72 -7.56
C PHE A 77 8.35 29.82 -7.06
N LYS A 78 7.37 30.26 -7.83
CA LYS A 78 5.99 30.40 -7.34
C LYS A 78 5.37 29.09 -6.84
N TYR A 79 5.59 27.98 -7.55
CA TYR A 79 4.92 26.70 -7.26
C TYR A 79 5.77 25.68 -6.49
N ALA A 80 7.09 25.80 -6.52
CA ALA A 80 8.00 24.97 -5.71
C ALA A 80 8.55 25.71 -4.49
N SER A 81 8.31 27.02 -4.34
CA SER A 81 8.63 27.74 -3.11
C SER A 81 7.64 27.41 -2.00
N LYS A 82 8.18 27.43 -0.78
CA LYS A 82 7.48 27.47 0.50
C LYS A 82 6.73 28.79 0.70
N GLU A 83 6.19 29.40 -0.36
CA GLU A 83 5.44 30.65 -0.24
C GLU A 83 4.20 30.43 0.62
N GLU A 84 3.81 31.49 1.33
CA GLU A 84 2.70 31.49 2.28
C GLU A 84 1.40 30.93 1.69
N CYS A 85 1.12 31.15 0.38
CA CYS A 85 -0.05 30.56 -0.28
C CYS A 85 0.00 29.02 -0.34
N ASN A 86 1.17 28.42 -0.60
CA ASN A 86 1.33 26.97 -0.66
C ASN A 86 1.26 26.37 0.75
N GLN A 87 1.85 27.06 1.74
CA GLN A 87 1.72 26.69 3.15
C GLN A 87 0.26 26.75 3.61
N ALA A 88 -0.46 27.82 3.27
CA ALA A 88 -1.89 27.97 3.56
C ALA A 88 -2.72 26.87 2.89
N ALA A 89 -2.46 26.52 1.63
CA ALA A 89 -3.15 25.44 0.94
C ALA A 89 -2.91 24.07 1.62
N VAL A 90 -1.68 23.80 2.04
CA VAL A 90 -1.34 22.57 2.77
C VAL A 90 -2.00 22.55 4.16
N PHE A 91 -2.02 23.67 4.88
CA PHE A 91 -2.73 23.78 6.15
C PHE A 91 -4.25 23.62 5.98
N LEU A 92 -4.85 24.21 4.95
CA LEU A 92 -6.27 24.01 4.64
C LEU A 92 -6.58 22.55 4.33
N THR A 93 -5.69 21.86 3.62
CA THR A 93 -5.81 20.41 3.38
C THR A 93 -5.79 19.62 4.69
N PHE A 94 -4.89 19.97 5.62
CA PHE A 94 -4.85 19.38 6.97
C PHE A 94 -6.17 19.59 7.73
N LEU A 95 -6.73 20.80 7.71
CA LEU A 95 -8.00 21.11 8.38
C LEU A 95 -9.19 20.33 7.81
N GLN A 96 -9.10 19.87 6.57
CA GLN A 96 -10.15 19.17 5.83
C GLN A 96 -10.06 17.65 5.90
N ILE A 97 -9.08 17.08 6.62
CA ILE A 97 -8.99 15.63 6.83
C ILE A 97 -10.31 15.13 7.46
N PRO A 98 -11.06 14.25 6.78
CA PRO A 98 -12.29 13.71 7.31
C PRO A 98 -12.00 12.56 8.28
N PHE A 99 -12.84 12.39 9.29
CA PHE A 99 -12.82 11.15 10.07
C PHE A 99 -13.66 10.09 9.36
N SER A 100 -13.01 9.04 8.84
CA SER A 100 -13.67 7.89 8.22
C SER A 100 -13.64 6.67 9.16
N ASN A 101 -12.44 6.15 9.40
CA ASN A 101 -12.12 5.21 10.47
C ASN A 101 -10.79 5.62 11.10
N LEU A 102 -10.49 5.08 12.27
CA LEU A 102 -9.33 5.50 13.05
C LEU A 102 -8.00 5.28 12.32
N SER A 103 -7.83 4.15 11.62
CA SER A 103 -6.59 3.84 10.91
C SER A 103 -6.32 4.81 9.77
N ASP A 104 -7.32 5.06 8.92
CA ASP A 104 -7.19 5.98 7.79
C ASP A 104 -6.97 7.41 8.28
N TYR A 105 -7.73 7.83 9.30
CA TYR A 105 -7.58 9.16 9.90
C TYR A 105 -6.16 9.39 10.46
N VAL A 106 -5.60 8.42 11.19
CA VAL A 106 -4.24 8.51 11.74
C VAL A 106 -3.20 8.57 10.63
N ASN A 107 -3.31 7.71 9.61
CA ASN A 107 -2.39 7.70 8.47
C ASN A 107 -2.43 9.00 7.66
N GLU A 108 -3.62 9.53 7.37
CA GLU A 108 -3.79 10.80 6.68
C GLU A 108 -3.23 11.96 7.50
N THR A 109 -3.43 11.94 8.82
CA THR A 109 -2.86 12.93 9.75
C THR A 109 -1.33 12.93 9.73
N HIS A 110 -0.70 11.75 9.85
CA HIS A 110 0.77 11.60 9.76
C HIS A 110 1.33 12.11 8.41
N SER A 111 0.66 11.75 7.31
CA SER A 111 1.03 12.19 5.96
C SER A 111 0.94 13.72 5.82
N SER A 112 -0.16 14.31 6.30
CA SER A 112 -0.37 15.75 6.23
C SER A 112 0.61 16.54 7.09
N LEU A 113 0.91 16.08 8.30
CA LEU A 113 1.92 16.70 9.18
C LEU A 113 3.32 16.63 8.57
N SER A 114 3.67 15.50 7.95
CA SER A 114 4.93 15.35 7.22
C SER A 114 5.01 16.34 6.05
N LYS A 115 3.91 16.50 5.31
CA LYS A 115 3.80 17.47 4.22
C LYS A 115 3.93 18.91 4.74
N MET A 116 3.25 19.26 5.82
CA MET A 116 3.36 20.57 6.48
C MET A 116 4.80 20.88 6.89
N SER A 117 5.49 19.92 7.53
CA SER A 117 6.89 20.05 7.93
C SER A 117 7.81 20.26 6.72
N SER A 118 7.63 19.48 5.64
CA SER A 118 8.43 19.62 4.41
C SER A 118 8.27 21.00 3.75
N MET A 119 7.09 21.60 3.85
CA MET A 119 6.77 22.92 3.31
C MET A 119 7.17 24.07 4.25
N GLY A 120 7.71 23.76 5.44
CA GLY A 120 8.05 24.76 6.45
C GLY A 120 6.83 25.51 6.99
N CYS A 121 5.67 24.86 7.05
CA CYS A 121 4.48 25.42 7.69
C CYS A 121 4.69 25.39 9.21
N ASP A 122 5.14 26.52 9.75
CA ASP A 122 5.39 26.69 11.19
C ASP A 122 4.08 27.08 11.89
N MET A 123 3.50 26.11 12.60
CA MET A 123 2.24 26.25 13.31
C MET A 123 2.42 25.79 14.75
N ASN A 124 1.73 26.44 15.67
CA ASN A 124 1.83 26.10 17.08
C ASN A 124 1.37 24.64 17.32
N GLU A 125 2.29 23.83 17.85
CA GLU A 125 2.08 22.39 18.07
C GLU A 125 0.82 22.11 18.91
N LYS A 126 0.57 22.90 19.95
CA LYS A 126 -0.60 22.75 20.81
C LYS A 126 -1.89 22.89 20.01
N TYR A 127 -2.00 23.89 19.15
CA TYR A 127 -3.23 24.09 18.36
C TYR A 127 -3.42 22.97 17.33
N LEU A 128 -2.34 22.48 16.72
CA LEU A 128 -2.42 21.32 15.83
C LEU A 128 -2.90 20.07 16.58
N ALA A 129 -2.39 19.83 17.79
CA ALA A 129 -2.81 18.71 18.62
C ALA A 129 -4.31 18.80 18.99
N GLU A 130 -4.78 19.98 19.40
CA GLU A 130 -6.20 20.23 19.69
C GLU A 130 -7.09 20.04 18.45
N ILE A 131 -6.64 20.48 17.26
CA ILE A 131 -7.36 20.24 16.00
C ILE A 131 -7.51 18.74 15.73
N ILE A 132 -6.44 17.95 15.89
CA ILE A 132 -6.47 16.50 15.67
C ILE A 132 -7.49 15.84 16.60
N VAL A 133 -7.52 16.23 17.88
CA VAL A 133 -8.48 15.68 18.86
C VAL A 133 -9.91 16.10 18.54
N SER A 134 -10.13 17.36 18.13
CA SER A 134 -11.47 17.89 17.82
C SER A 134 -12.20 17.19 16.67
N LYS A 135 -11.48 16.44 15.84
CA LYS A 135 -12.01 15.70 14.68
C LYS A 135 -12.41 14.26 15.03
N LEU A 136 -12.04 13.77 16.21
CA LEU A 136 -12.43 12.45 16.66
C LEU A 136 -13.95 12.41 16.89
N PRO A 137 -14.62 11.30 16.55
CA PRO A 137 -16.05 11.16 16.75
C PRO A 137 -16.42 10.98 18.22
N ASP A 138 -17.67 11.26 18.58
CA ASP A 138 -18.21 11.08 19.94
C ASP A 138 -18.01 9.66 20.50
N SER A 139 -17.93 8.64 19.62
CA SER A 139 -17.62 7.27 20.01
C SER A 139 -16.25 7.10 20.70
N MET A 140 -15.37 8.10 20.57
CA MET A 140 -14.04 8.16 21.18
C MET A 140 -13.95 9.16 22.34
N ASN A 141 -15.08 9.55 22.93
CA ASN A 141 -15.14 10.50 24.05
C ASN A 141 -14.19 10.18 25.21
N THR A 142 -14.07 8.91 25.59
CA THR A 142 -13.14 8.49 26.65
C THR A 142 -11.68 8.76 26.27
N THR A 143 -11.30 8.47 25.03
CA THR A 143 -9.96 8.78 24.51
C THR A 143 -9.71 10.28 24.51
N MET A 144 -10.69 11.09 24.08
CA MET A 144 -10.59 12.54 24.10
C MET A 144 -10.39 13.08 25.52
N GLN A 145 -11.12 12.57 26.52
CA GLN A 145 -10.94 12.95 27.92
C GLN A 145 -9.53 12.62 28.44
N ILE A 146 -9.03 11.41 28.16
CA ILE A 146 -7.67 10.99 28.55
C ILE A 146 -6.62 11.91 27.91
N LEU A 147 -6.81 12.30 26.65
CA LEU A 147 -5.89 13.22 25.96
C LEU A 147 -5.95 14.63 26.58
N HIS A 148 -7.14 15.12 26.93
CA HIS A 148 -7.31 16.44 27.54
C HIS A 148 -6.66 16.54 28.93
N GLU A 149 -6.52 15.44 29.66
CA GLU A 149 -5.81 15.39 30.94
C GLU A 149 -4.28 15.47 30.78
N LYS A 150 -3.74 15.12 29.60
CA LYS A 150 -2.29 15.09 29.31
C LYS A 150 -1.73 16.43 28.85
N GLN A 151 -2.04 17.52 29.56
CA GLN A 151 -1.55 18.85 29.21
C GLN A 151 -0.07 19.07 29.64
N PRO A 152 0.74 19.78 28.83
CA PRO A 152 0.40 20.38 27.54
C PRO A 152 0.28 19.33 26.44
N LEU A 153 -0.79 19.43 25.65
CA LEU A 153 -1.04 18.49 24.56
C LEU A 153 -0.02 18.69 23.44
N THR A 154 0.67 17.62 23.05
CA THR A 154 1.64 17.59 21.95
C THR A 154 1.15 16.67 20.83
N ILE A 155 1.62 16.91 19.61
CA ILE A 155 1.26 16.07 18.45
C ILE A 155 1.71 14.63 18.70
N ALA A 156 2.92 14.45 19.26
CA ALA A 156 3.46 13.15 19.60
C ALA A 156 2.55 12.39 20.59
N THR A 157 2.13 13.03 21.68
CA THR A 157 1.26 12.41 22.69
C THR A 157 -0.08 11.97 22.10
N VAL A 158 -0.66 12.78 21.21
CA VAL A 158 -1.92 12.45 20.54
C VAL A 158 -1.72 11.26 19.60
N LEU A 159 -0.73 11.33 18.69
CA LEU A 159 -0.52 10.29 17.69
C LEU A 159 -0.13 8.95 18.31
N GLU A 160 0.76 8.93 19.32
CA GLU A 160 1.12 7.69 20.03
C GLU A 160 -0.11 7.02 20.67
N ASN A 161 -1.01 7.82 21.26
CA ASN A 161 -2.24 7.29 21.84
C ASN A 161 -3.16 6.72 20.77
N LEU A 162 -3.37 7.44 19.67
CA LEU A 162 -4.23 6.99 18.57
C LEU A 162 -3.65 5.75 17.86
N ASP A 163 -2.33 5.70 17.63
CA ASP A 163 -1.61 4.55 17.07
C ASP A 163 -1.76 3.30 17.95
N THR A 164 -1.71 3.49 19.28
CA THR A 164 -2.01 2.41 20.24
C THR A 164 -3.45 1.91 20.08
N HIS A 165 -4.42 2.83 19.95
CA HIS A 165 -5.82 2.47 19.71
C HIS A 165 -6.03 1.73 18.38
N VAL A 166 -5.35 2.14 17.30
CA VAL A 166 -5.38 1.42 16.00
C VAL A 166 -4.85 0.00 16.16
N SER A 167 -3.73 -0.15 16.87
CA SER A 167 -3.12 -1.45 17.15
C SER A 167 -4.06 -2.37 17.93
N ASP A 168 -4.70 -1.84 18.98
CA ASP A 168 -5.68 -2.58 19.79
C ASP A 168 -6.91 -3.01 18.99
N GLN A 169 -7.45 -2.12 18.15
CA GLN A 169 -8.58 -2.46 17.27
C GLN A 169 -8.22 -3.57 16.29
N THR A 170 -7.01 -3.51 15.72
CA THR A 170 -6.49 -4.52 14.80
C THR A 170 -6.33 -5.87 15.49
N MET A 171 -5.80 -5.89 16.71
CA MET A 171 -5.64 -7.12 17.50
C MET A 171 -6.99 -7.73 17.88
N LYS A 172 -7.94 -6.91 18.36
CA LYS A 172 -9.30 -7.37 18.69
C LYS A 172 -9.99 -7.98 17.48
N LYS A 173 -9.84 -7.38 16.29
CA LYS A 173 -10.38 -7.92 15.04
C LYS A 173 -9.78 -9.28 14.70
N LYS A 174 -8.44 -9.41 14.75
CA LYS A 174 -7.76 -10.70 14.49
C LYS A 174 -8.22 -11.81 15.45
N ILE A 175 -8.37 -11.49 16.73
CA ILE A 175 -8.88 -12.44 17.74
C ILE A 175 -10.32 -12.82 17.42
N GLY A 176 -11.19 -11.84 17.09
CA GLY A 176 -12.57 -12.10 16.70
C GLY A 176 -12.70 -12.99 15.46
N ASP A 177 -11.88 -12.73 14.43
CA ASP A 177 -11.85 -13.53 13.20
C ASP A 177 -11.39 -14.97 13.48
N ALA A 178 -10.37 -15.15 14.35
CA ALA A 178 -9.91 -16.47 14.76
C ALA A 178 -10.97 -17.26 15.55
N ILE A 179 -11.69 -16.60 16.46
CA ILE A 179 -12.80 -17.21 17.22
C ILE A 179 -13.94 -17.59 16.25
N ALA A 180 -14.32 -16.70 15.34
CA ALA A 180 -15.38 -16.97 14.36
C ALA A 180 -15.03 -18.13 13.43
N LEU A 181 -13.76 -18.25 13.03
CA LEU A 181 -13.27 -19.38 12.23
C LEU A 181 -13.35 -20.69 13.02
N SER A 182 -12.93 -20.68 14.29
CA SER A 182 -13.03 -21.84 15.18
C SER A 182 -14.48 -22.29 15.41
N MET A 183 -15.41 -21.36 15.61
CA MET A 183 -16.83 -21.68 15.78
C MET A 183 -17.48 -22.25 14.51
N LYS A 184 -17.08 -21.76 13.32
CA LYS A 184 -17.54 -22.33 12.05
C LYS A 184 -17.08 -23.78 11.91
N SER A 185 -15.84 -24.10 12.29
CA SER A 185 -15.30 -25.46 12.28
C SER A 185 -15.96 -26.39 13.30
N ALA A 186 -16.37 -25.86 14.46
CA ALA A 186 -17.04 -26.63 15.52
C ALA A 186 -18.53 -26.93 15.23
N SER A 187 -19.18 -26.14 14.36
CA SER A 187 -20.61 -26.33 14.02
C SER A 187 -20.87 -27.42 12.97
N THR A 188 -19.85 -27.86 12.23
CA THR A 188 -19.90 -29.17 11.57
C THR A 188 -19.60 -30.24 12.60
N SER A 189 -20.65 -30.81 13.20
CA SER A 189 -20.56 -32.17 13.72
C SER A 189 -20.22 -33.06 12.51
N VAL A 190 -18.93 -33.32 12.29
CA VAL A 190 -18.49 -34.25 11.26
C VAL A 190 -18.96 -35.61 11.73
N VAL A 191 -20.16 -35.99 11.30
CA VAL A 191 -20.69 -37.32 11.53
C VAL A 191 -19.88 -38.26 10.66
N TYR A 192 -19.09 -39.13 11.28
CA TYR A 192 -18.30 -40.14 10.59
C TYR A 192 -18.92 -41.53 10.78
N CYS A 193 -18.64 -42.42 9.83
CA CYS A 193 -18.96 -43.85 9.95
C CYS A 193 -17.86 -44.49 10.81
N LYS A 194 -18.22 -45.32 11.79
CA LYS A 194 -17.26 -45.96 12.70
C LYS A 194 -17.41 -47.48 12.67
N ASP A 195 -16.31 -48.21 12.84
CA ASP A 195 -16.27 -49.67 13.04
C ASP A 195 -17.05 -50.49 11.99
N GLY A 196 -16.88 -50.20 10.70
CA GLY A 196 -17.58 -50.98 9.67
C GLY A 196 -19.08 -50.63 9.50
N LYS A 197 -19.62 -49.66 10.26
CA LYS A 197 -21.04 -49.35 10.27
C LYS A 197 -21.32 -47.95 9.72
N HIS A 198 -22.05 -47.92 8.60
CA HIS A 198 -22.47 -46.69 7.96
C HIS A 198 -23.46 -45.90 8.84
N ASN A 199 -23.14 -44.65 9.14
CA ASN A 199 -23.99 -43.74 9.89
C ASN A 199 -24.97 -43.03 8.95
N LYS A 200 -26.28 -43.21 9.21
CA LYS A 200 -27.37 -42.71 8.35
C LYS A 200 -27.48 -41.19 8.29
N LEU A 201 -26.81 -40.48 9.21
CA LEU A 201 -26.78 -39.02 9.25
C LEU A 201 -25.62 -38.44 8.42
N THR A 202 -24.81 -39.29 7.78
CA THR A 202 -23.75 -38.86 6.87
C THR A 202 -24.29 -38.52 5.48
N ARG A 203 -23.60 -37.63 4.75
CA ARG A 203 -24.02 -37.17 3.42
C ARG A 203 -23.61 -38.09 2.27
N HIS A 204 -22.95 -39.21 2.54
CA HIS A 204 -22.53 -40.19 1.52
C HIS A 204 -23.41 -41.45 1.56
N SER A 205 -23.53 -42.16 0.44
CA SER A 205 -24.36 -43.37 0.35
C SER A 205 -23.63 -44.61 0.90
N ARG A 206 -24.39 -45.65 1.30
CA ARG A 206 -23.84 -46.94 1.75
C ARG A 206 -22.93 -47.62 0.72
N ALA A 207 -23.12 -47.36 -0.58
CA ALA A 207 -22.24 -47.88 -1.64
C ALA A 207 -20.83 -47.27 -1.57
N LYS A 208 -20.71 -45.98 -1.25
CA LYS A 208 -19.40 -45.32 -1.03
C LYS A 208 -18.68 -45.80 0.23
N PHE A 209 -19.41 -46.38 1.18
CA PHE A 209 -18.83 -46.98 2.38
C PHE A 209 -18.11 -48.30 2.10
N MET A 210 -18.62 -49.13 1.18
CA MET A 210 -17.92 -50.37 0.78
C MET A 210 -16.78 -50.13 -0.19
N ASP A 211 -16.80 -48.99 -0.90
CA ASP A 211 -15.69 -48.51 -1.75
C ASP A 211 -14.55 -47.87 -0.93
N ALA A 212 -14.79 -47.58 0.37
CA ALA A 212 -13.77 -47.16 1.31
C ALA A 212 -12.90 -48.32 1.83
N THR A 213 -12.76 -49.40 1.05
CA THR A 213 -11.55 -50.22 1.10
C THR A 213 -10.46 -49.39 0.44
N TYR A 214 -9.88 -48.45 1.22
CA TYR A 214 -8.75 -47.56 0.90
C TYR A 214 -8.36 -47.61 -0.58
N SER A 215 -9.08 -46.84 -1.41
CA SER A 215 -8.66 -46.61 -2.79
C SER A 215 -7.24 -46.08 -2.75
N SER A 216 -6.33 -46.79 -3.42
CA SER A 216 -4.88 -46.62 -3.36
C SER A 216 -4.36 -45.27 -3.91
N ASP A 217 -5.26 -44.37 -4.31
CA ASP A 217 -4.97 -43.19 -5.12
C ASP A 217 -5.26 -41.84 -4.44
N GLU A 218 -5.72 -41.79 -3.19
CA GLU A 218 -6.03 -40.52 -2.51
C GLU A 218 -4.88 -40.02 -1.61
N SER A 219 -4.47 -38.76 -1.82
CA SER A 219 -3.47 -38.06 -1.00
C SER A 219 -4.18 -37.25 0.09
N LEU A 220 -3.67 -37.31 1.32
CA LEU A 220 -4.22 -36.58 2.48
C LEU A 220 -3.53 -35.21 2.58
N LEU A 221 -4.24 -34.16 2.18
CA LEU A 221 -3.79 -32.78 2.25
C LEU A 221 -4.55 -32.03 3.35
N ASP A 222 -3.85 -31.62 4.39
CA ASP A 222 -4.35 -30.66 5.38
C ASP A 222 -3.73 -29.28 5.06
N SER A 223 -4.57 -28.28 4.82
CA SER A 223 -4.16 -26.93 4.41
C SER A 223 -3.32 -26.17 5.45
N ALA A 224 -3.16 -26.71 6.66
CA ALA A 224 -2.38 -26.11 7.75
C ALA A 224 -1.24 -27.00 8.28
N CYS A 225 -0.88 -28.09 7.59
CA CYS A 225 0.20 -28.98 8.01
C CYS A 225 1.53 -28.67 7.28
N SER A 226 2.66 -28.79 7.97
CA SER A 226 4.00 -28.67 7.38
C SER A 226 4.45 -29.94 6.62
N LEU A 227 3.72 -31.05 6.76
CA LEU A 227 4.03 -32.33 6.12
C LEU A 227 2.75 -32.96 5.55
N HIS A 228 2.80 -33.39 4.30
CA HIS A 228 1.69 -34.03 3.61
C HIS A 228 1.92 -35.52 3.43
N MET A 229 0.85 -36.33 3.47
CA MET A 229 0.94 -37.79 3.38
C MET A 229 0.29 -38.30 2.09
N THR A 230 0.98 -39.20 1.39
CA THR A 230 0.46 -39.87 0.20
C THR A 230 0.82 -41.36 0.20
N SER A 231 -0.04 -42.19 -0.37
CA SER A 231 0.23 -43.61 -0.65
C SER A 231 1.12 -43.83 -1.87
N ARG A 232 1.37 -42.78 -2.67
CA ARG A 232 2.04 -42.84 -3.98
C ARG A 232 3.53 -42.53 -3.86
N ARG A 233 4.35 -43.58 -3.70
CA ARG A 233 5.82 -43.46 -3.67
C ARG A 233 6.38 -42.86 -4.97
N ASP A 234 5.70 -43.08 -6.09
CA ASP A 234 6.09 -42.58 -7.42
C ASP A 234 5.98 -41.06 -7.57
N TYR A 235 5.34 -40.35 -6.62
CA TYR A 235 5.26 -38.88 -6.65
C TYR A 235 6.50 -38.20 -6.05
N PHE A 236 7.35 -38.97 -5.38
CA PHE A 236 8.54 -38.45 -4.72
C PHE A 236 9.70 -38.30 -5.70
N SER A 237 10.25 -37.09 -5.77
CA SER A 237 11.47 -36.77 -6.49
C SER A 237 12.72 -37.21 -5.72
N SER A 238 12.62 -37.24 -4.39
CA SER A 238 13.60 -37.83 -3.48
C SER A 238 12.85 -38.72 -2.49
N TYR A 239 13.41 -39.89 -2.13
CA TYR A 239 12.78 -40.80 -1.18
C TYR A 239 13.82 -41.50 -0.34
N GLU A 240 13.68 -41.42 0.98
CA GLU A 240 14.46 -42.18 1.94
C GLU A 240 13.56 -43.04 2.84
N PRO A 241 13.98 -44.27 3.19
CA PRO A 241 13.28 -45.07 4.18
C PRO A 241 13.21 -44.34 5.53
N TYR A 242 12.02 -44.29 6.11
CA TYR A 242 11.76 -43.59 7.36
C TYR A 242 10.64 -44.31 8.08
N ASP A 243 10.94 -44.89 9.25
CA ASP A 243 9.97 -45.66 10.04
C ASP A 243 9.41 -44.79 11.16
N SER A 244 8.13 -44.45 11.05
CA SER A 244 7.43 -43.65 12.04
C SER A 244 5.94 -44.01 12.10
N LEU A 245 5.23 -43.46 13.08
CA LEU A 245 3.78 -43.60 13.23
C LEU A 245 3.15 -42.22 13.34
N VAL A 246 2.19 -41.93 12.47
CA VAL A 246 1.40 -40.69 12.51
C VAL A 246 0.02 -41.02 13.02
N GLU A 247 -0.38 -40.32 14.09
CA GLU A 247 -1.75 -40.36 14.60
C GLU A 247 -2.58 -39.32 13.86
N ILE A 248 -3.59 -39.76 13.10
CA ILE A 248 -4.52 -38.87 12.42
C ILE A 248 -5.65 -38.45 13.36
N ALA A 249 -6.46 -37.46 12.95
CA ALA A 249 -7.43 -36.78 13.80
C ALA A 249 -8.50 -37.69 14.47
N ASP A 250 -8.71 -38.91 13.96
CA ASP A 250 -9.62 -39.89 14.57
C ASP A 250 -8.95 -40.82 15.60
N GLY A 251 -7.66 -40.61 15.90
CA GLY A 251 -6.85 -41.42 16.82
C GLY A 251 -6.22 -42.66 16.17
N THR A 252 -6.47 -42.91 14.88
CA THR A 252 -5.86 -44.01 14.14
C THR A 252 -4.38 -43.72 13.91
N LYS A 253 -3.54 -44.73 14.12
CA LYS A 253 -2.09 -44.64 13.88
C LYS A 253 -1.73 -45.30 12.55
N ILE A 254 -1.16 -44.52 11.64
CA ILE A 254 -0.72 -44.95 10.32
C ILE A 254 0.80 -45.07 10.32
N LYS A 255 1.31 -46.21 9.84
CA LYS A 255 2.75 -46.43 9.68
C LYS A 255 3.29 -45.65 8.49
N VAL A 256 4.28 -44.81 8.75
CA VAL A 256 5.10 -44.15 7.73
C VAL A 256 6.29 -45.06 7.43
N ILE A 257 6.54 -45.28 6.15
CA ILE A 257 7.60 -46.18 5.67
C ILE A 257 8.71 -45.44 4.89
N GLY A 258 8.51 -44.15 4.61
CA GLY A 258 9.50 -43.28 3.97
C GLY A 258 9.04 -41.84 3.88
N GLN A 259 9.99 -40.96 3.61
CA GLN A 259 9.78 -39.52 3.45
C GLN A 259 10.61 -38.99 2.29
N GLY A 260 10.26 -37.80 1.81
CA GLY A 260 11.03 -37.09 0.79
C GLY A 260 10.23 -35.98 0.13
N GLU A 261 10.79 -35.40 -0.93
CA GLU A 261 10.21 -34.22 -1.59
C GLU A 261 9.32 -34.60 -2.77
N VAL A 262 8.17 -33.94 -2.87
CA VAL A 262 7.21 -34.13 -3.97
C VAL A 262 7.17 -32.86 -4.81
N ILE A 263 7.44 -32.99 -6.11
CA ILE A 263 7.37 -31.86 -7.04
C ILE A 263 6.01 -31.91 -7.76
N GLY A 264 5.13 -30.97 -7.45
CA GLY A 264 3.86 -30.81 -8.14
C GLY A 264 3.99 -29.89 -9.36
N GLN A 265 3.52 -30.33 -10.54
CA GLN A 265 3.29 -29.42 -11.66
C GLN A 265 1.83 -28.96 -11.65
N SER A 266 1.62 -27.68 -11.35
CA SER A 266 0.37 -26.98 -11.68
C SER A 266 0.48 -26.43 -13.11
N GLN A 267 -0.63 -26.29 -13.82
CA GLN A 267 -0.67 -25.84 -15.22
C GLN A 267 0.02 -24.49 -15.47
N ASP A 268 0.32 -23.70 -14.43
CA ASP A 268 0.96 -22.39 -14.57
C ASP A 268 2.23 -22.15 -13.72
N SER A 269 2.76 -23.15 -12.99
CA SER A 269 4.10 -23.10 -12.33
C SER A 269 4.43 -24.40 -11.58
N VAL A 270 5.73 -24.67 -11.40
CA VAL A 270 6.23 -25.78 -10.55
C VAL A 270 6.16 -25.35 -9.09
N ILE A 271 5.47 -26.14 -8.26
CA ILE A 271 5.43 -25.96 -6.81
C ILE A 271 6.21 -27.12 -6.18
N SER A 272 7.31 -26.80 -5.51
CA SER A 272 8.09 -27.72 -4.68
C SER A 272 7.55 -27.70 -3.24
N PHE A 273 7.22 -28.86 -2.69
CA PHE A 273 6.84 -29.05 -1.28
C PHE A 273 7.89 -29.89 -0.55
#